data_AF-A0A9D7S5H1-F1
#
_entry.id   AF-A0A9D7S5H1-F1
#
_cell.length_a   1.000
_cell.length_b   1.000
_cell.length_c   1.000
_cell.angle_alpha   90.00
_cell.angle_beta   90.00
_cell.angle_gamma   90.00
#
_symmetry.space_group_name_H-M   'P 1'
#
loop_
_entity.id
_entity.type
_entity.pdbx_description
1 polymer ?
#
loop_
_entity_poly.entity_id
_entity_poly.type
_entity_poly.pdbx_seq_one_letter_code
_entity_poly.pdbx_strand_id
1 'polypeptide(L)'
;MVRDGTGALKHDWLPRTTSQVNQVTPFELLPIAEMPNATNPTSGYIANANNDPVGTTLDNNALNQNRPGGGVYYLNARYADFRMGRVDRLIKAKLDANVKVSLTDMRQWQANNQPLDAELLRPTLLAAFDNAGATGAWSQLAALRADPAVAEAVGRIRSGI
;
A
#
# COMPACT_ATOMS: atom_id res chain seq x y z
N MET A 1 -16.79 -13.32 7.60
CA MET A 1 -16.66 -13.93 8.95
C MET A 1 -18.01 -13.78 9.63
N VAL A 2 -18.64 -14.89 10.01
CA VAL A 2 -19.91 -14.86 10.76
C VAL A 2 -19.56 -15.07 12.23
N ARG A 3 -20.07 -14.21 13.11
CA ARG A 3 -19.95 -14.36 14.57
C ARG A 3 -21.09 -15.26 15.03
N ASP A 4 -20.77 -16.41 15.59
CA ASP A 4 -21.76 -17.33 16.18
C ASP A 4 -21.85 -17.19 17.70
N GLY A 5 -21.05 -16.28 18.29
CA GLY A 5 -21.03 -15.99 19.72
C GLY A 5 -20.36 -17.07 20.57
N THR A 6 -19.86 -18.15 19.97
CA THR A 6 -19.18 -19.23 20.70
C THR A 6 -17.76 -18.86 21.10
N GLY A 7 -17.14 -17.89 20.41
CA GLY A 7 -15.74 -17.54 20.56
C GLY A 7 -14.75 -18.64 20.12
N ALA A 8 -15.22 -19.80 19.65
CA ALA A 8 -14.37 -20.96 19.33
C ALA A 8 -13.33 -20.66 18.26
N LEU A 9 -13.72 -19.86 17.26
CA LEU A 9 -12.83 -19.43 16.17
C LEU A 9 -12.06 -18.14 16.49
N LYS A 10 -12.26 -17.55 17.68
CA LYS A 10 -11.63 -16.28 18.13
C LYS A 10 -11.87 -15.13 17.15
N HIS A 11 -13.11 -15.04 16.70
CA HIS A 11 -13.62 -14.05 15.77
C HIS A 11 -14.41 -12.92 16.47
N ASP A 12 -14.61 -13.09 17.78
CA ASP A 12 -15.29 -12.17 18.69
C ASP A 12 -14.28 -11.43 19.57
N TRP A 13 -14.74 -10.38 20.25
CA TRP A 13 -13.96 -9.74 21.31
C TRP A 13 -13.68 -10.77 22.42
N LEU A 14 -12.41 -11.05 22.66
CA LEU A 14 -12.01 -12.00 23.70
C LEU A 14 -12.15 -11.36 25.08
N PRO A 15 -12.66 -12.09 26.09
CA PRO A 15 -12.70 -11.58 27.46
C PRO A 15 -11.29 -11.31 27.96
N ARG A 16 -11.13 -10.27 28.79
CA ARG A 16 -9.86 -9.92 29.41
C ARG A 16 -9.36 -11.05 30.30
N THR A 17 -8.22 -11.61 29.94
CA THR A 17 -7.46 -12.62 30.71
C THR A 17 -6.09 -12.08 31.15
N THR A 18 -5.53 -11.11 30.40
CA THR A 18 -4.34 -10.36 30.81
C THR A 18 -4.68 -8.89 31.08
N SER A 19 -3.77 -8.16 31.73
CA SER A 19 -3.96 -6.74 32.06
C SER A 19 -2.78 -5.91 31.55
N GLN A 20 -3.09 -4.91 30.72
CA GLN A 20 -2.13 -3.87 30.34
C GLN A 20 -2.33 -2.60 31.19
N VAL A 21 -1.27 -1.80 31.34
CA VAL A 21 -1.32 -0.52 32.05
C VAL A 21 -2.40 0.37 31.42
N ASN A 22 -3.26 0.97 32.25
CA ASN A 22 -4.37 1.84 31.84
C ASN A 22 -5.48 1.17 30.99
N GLN A 23 -5.60 -0.15 30.98
CA GLN A 23 -6.69 -0.84 30.28
C GLN A 23 -8.02 -0.75 31.06
N VAL A 24 -8.99 -0.05 30.48
CA VAL A 24 -10.35 0.13 31.02
C VAL A 24 -11.41 -0.77 30.38
N THR A 25 -11.08 -1.44 29.28
CA THR A 25 -12.02 -2.33 28.58
C THR A 25 -12.08 -3.71 29.25
N PRO A 26 -13.23 -4.41 29.17
CA PRO A 26 -13.37 -5.79 29.66
C PRO A 26 -12.84 -6.84 28.67
N PHE A 27 -12.18 -6.42 27.59
CA PHE A 27 -11.73 -7.28 26.50
C PHE A 27 -10.20 -7.34 26.45
N GLU A 28 -9.67 -8.46 25.96
CA GLU A 28 -8.25 -8.64 25.69
C GLU A 28 -7.74 -7.60 24.68
N LEU A 29 -6.61 -6.99 24.98
CA LEU A 29 -5.90 -6.11 24.05
C LEU A 29 -4.82 -6.92 23.33
N LEU A 30 -4.50 -6.53 22.09
CA LEU A 30 -3.31 -7.04 21.42
C LEU A 30 -2.08 -6.77 22.31
N PRO A 31 -1.27 -7.78 22.68
CA PRO A 31 -0.06 -7.56 23.46
C PRO A 31 0.86 -6.56 22.79
N ILE A 32 1.49 -5.67 23.56
CA ILE A 32 2.41 -4.65 23.04
C ILE A 32 3.54 -5.30 22.23
N ALA A 33 4.03 -6.47 22.66
CA ALA A 33 5.05 -7.24 21.95
C ALA A 33 4.58 -7.78 20.59
N GLU A 34 3.27 -7.92 20.38
CA GLU A 34 2.67 -8.30 19.09
C GLU A 34 2.35 -7.07 18.22
N MET A 35 2.47 -5.84 18.71
CA MET A 35 2.22 -4.66 17.90
C MET A 35 3.40 -4.39 16.95
N PRO A 36 3.14 -4.01 15.67
CA PRO A 36 4.19 -3.60 14.75
C PRO A 36 5.04 -2.47 15.34
N ASN A 37 6.35 -2.67 15.37
CA ASN A 37 7.29 -1.67 15.84
C ASN A 37 8.63 -1.83 15.14
N ALA A 38 9.39 -0.72 15.08
CA ALA A 38 10.74 -0.70 14.57
C ALA A 38 11.55 0.34 15.37
N THR A 39 12.79 0.00 15.72
CA THR A 39 13.76 0.91 16.36
C THR A 39 15.07 0.79 15.60
N ASN A 40 15.62 1.92 15.15
CA ASN A 40 16.87 1.98 14.38
C ASN A 40 16.97 0.89 13.28
N PRO A 41 15.98 0.78 12.37
CA PRO A 41 15.98 -0.26 11.36
C PRO A 41 17.19 -0.12 10.42
N THR A 42 17.70 -1.22 9.88
CA THR A 42 18.82 -1.24 8.91
C THR A 42 18.55 -0.39 7.67
N SER A 43 17.28 -0.15 7.32
CA SER A 43 16.88 0.77 6.26
C SER A 43 17.35 2.21 6.50
N GLY A 44 17.65 2.60 7.75
CA GLY A 44 18.09 3.94 8.12
C GLY A 44 16.96 4.97 8.28
N TYR A 45 15.70 4.56 8.11
CA TYR A 45 14.53 5.43 8.29
C TYR A 45 13.28 4.64 8.66
N ILE A 46 12.33 5.34 9.28
CA ILE A 46 10.96 4.92 9.50
C ILE A 46 10.06 5.90 8.74
N ALA A 47 9.08 5.39 8.01
CA ALA A 47 8.11 6.20 7.31
C ALA A 47 6.75 5.51 7.33
N ASN A 48 5.70 6.32 7.42
CA ASN A 48 4.33 5.85 7.34
C ASN A 48 3.48 6.86 6.57
N ALA A 49 2.68 6.35 5.65
CA ALA A 49 1.72 7.12 4.87
C ALA A 49 0.36 6.39 4.82
N ASN A 50 -0.04 5.79 5.96
CA ASN A 50 -1.20 4.91 6.09
C ASN A 50 -1.08 3.57 5.32
N ASN A 51 0.14 3.20 4.92
CA ASN A 51 0.45 1.89 4.34
C ASN A 51 0.39 0.76 5.39
N ASP A 52 0.37 -0.48 4.90
CA ASP A 52 0.47 -1.66 5.75
C ASP A 52 1.82 -1.66 6.50
N PRO A 53 1.82 -1.73 7.85
CA PRO A 53 3.05 -1.64 8.62
C PRO A 53 3.91 -2.92 8.59
N VAL A 54 3.31 -4.08 8.26
CA VAL A 54 3.99 -5.39 8.32
C VAL A 54 3.70 -6.28 7.12
N GLY A 55 2.98 -5.77 6.12
CA GLY A 55 2.70 -6.49 4.87
C GLY A 55 1.62 -7.55 4.98
N THR A 56 0.63 -7.37 5.88
CA THR A 56 -0.55 -8.25 5.98
C THR A 56 -1.37 -8.38 4.70
N THR A 57 -1.20 -7.49 3.72
CA THR A 57 -1.90 -7.51 2.42
C THR A 57 -1.06 -7.98 1.23
N LEU A 58 0.21 -8.33 1.41
CA LEU A 58 1.14 -8.56 0.28
C LEU A 58 0.79 -9.77 -0.60
N ASP A 59 0.15 -10.79 -0.02
CA ASP A 59 -0.24 -12.02 -0.71
C ASP A 59 -1.70 -12.01 -1.21
N ASN A 60 -2.38 -10.87 -1.09
CA ASN A 60 -3.79 -10.69 -1.44
C ASN A 60 -4.74 -11.67 -0.71
N ASN A 61 -4.36 -12.13 0.49
CA ASN A 61 -5.19 -12.99 1.33
C ASN A 61 -5.37 -12.38 2.72
N ALA A 62 -6.50 -11.71 2.93
CA ALA A 62 -6.79 -11.04 4.20
C ALA A 62 -7.01 -11.99 5.41
N LEU A 63 -7.03 -13.31 5.21
CA LEU A 63 -7.42 -14.29 6.23
C LEU A 63 -6.30 -15.27 6.62
N ASN A 64 -5.12 -15.19 6.01
CA ASN A 64 -4.02 -16.13 6.30
C ASN A 64 -2.94 -15.57 7.24
N GLN A 65 -3.05 -14.30 7.64
CA GLN A 65 -2.18 -13.70 8.64
C GLN A 65 -2.74 -14.03 10.02
N ASN A 66 -2.06 -14.91 10.76
CA ASN A 66 -2.54 -15.45 12.04
C ASN A 66 -1.73 -14.93 13.22
N ARG A 67 -2.41 -14.70 14.34
CA ARG A 67 -1.77 -14.37 15.62
C ARG A 67 -1.14 -15.58 16.29
N PRO A 68 -0.09 -15.39 17.12
CA PRO A 68 0.31 -16.38 18.10
C PRO A 68 -0.88 -16.76 19.00
N GLY A 69 -1.28 -18.04 18.99
CA GLY A 69 -2.46 -18.52 19.73
C GLY A 69 -3.78 -18.52 18.93
N GLY A 70 -3.78 -18.13 17.66
CA GLY A 70 -4.91 -18.26 16.75
C GLY A 70 -5.75 -16.98 16.58
N GLY A 71 -6.58 -16.97 15.55
CA GLY A 71 -7.33 -15.79 15.09
C GLY A 71 -6.53 -14.95 14.08
N VAL A 72 -7.24 -14.16 13.27
CA VAL A 72 -6.63 -13.31 12.24
C VAL A 72 -5.90 -12.14 12.89
N TYR A 73 -4.67 -11.87 12.43
CA TYR A 73 -3.88 -10.72 12.81
C TYR A 73 -4.37 -9.48 12.06
N TYR A 74 -5.52 -8.99 12.50
CA TYR A 74 -6.21 -7.86 11.91
C TYR A 74 -5.77 -6.55 12.55
N LEU A 75 -5.14 -5.67 11.77
CA LEU A 75 -4.69 -4.34 12.22
C LEU A 75 -5.56 -3.22 11.65
N ASN A 76 -6.04 -3.37 10.41
CA ASN A 76 -6.89 -2.39 9.74
C ASN A 76 -7.73 -3.02 8.63
N ALA A 77 -8.82 -2.36 8.23
CA ALA A 77 -9.66 -2.74 7.11
C ALA A 77 -9.02 -2.41 5.75
N ARG A 78 -8.20 -1.35 5.70
CA ARG A 78 -7.64 -0.79 4.46
C ARG A 78 -6.30 -0.10 4.73
N TYR A 79 -5.44 -0.10 3.71
CA TYR A 79 -4.17 0.63 3.70
C TYR A 79 -4.03 1.48 2.43
N ALA A 80 -3.08 2.42 2.43
CA ALA A 80 -2.78 3.29 1.30
C ALA A 80 -1.29 3.25 0.96
N ASP A 81 -0.95 2.77 -0.25
CA ASP A 81 0.43 2.39 -0.56
C ASP A 81 1.16 3.35 -1.53
N PHE A 82 0.46 4.00 -2.47
CA PHE A 82 1.14 4.81 -3.49
C PHE A 82 1.91 6.00 -2.91
N ARG A 83 1.34 6.70 -1.91
CA ARG A 83 2.04 7.80 -1.24
C ARG A 83 3.27 7.30 -0.50
N MET A 84 3.16 6.14 0.16
CA MET A 84 4.32 5.52 0.82
C MET A 84 5.38 5.14 -0.22
N GLY A 85 5.00 4.55 -1.34
CA GLY A 85 5.94 4.20 -2.42
C GLY A 85 6.68 5.40 -3.01
N ARG A 86 6.09 6.60 -3.01
CA ARG A 86 6.78 7.84 -3.39
C ARG A 86 7.82 8.24 -2.34
N VAL A 87 7.40 8.30 -1.06
CA VAL A 87 8.29 8.63 0.07
C VAL A 87 9.48 7.66 0.11
N ASP A 88 9.20 6.37 -0.05
CA ASP A 88 10.19 5.29 -0.05
C ASP A 88 11.26 5.50 -1.12
N ARG A 89 10.86 5.75 -2.38
CA ARG A 89 11.79 6.00 -3.49
C ARG A 89 12.66 7.24 -3.27
N LEU A 90 12.07 8.33 -2.75
CA LEU A 90 12.81 9.58 -2.51
C LEU A 90 13.89 9.41 -1.43
N ILE A 91 13.55 8.74 -0.33
CA ILE A 91 14.51 8.46 0.74
C ILE A 91 15.57 7.46 0.28
N LYS A 92 15.15 6.33 -0.32
CA LYS A 92 16.08 5.32 -0.85
C LYS A 92 17.07 5.92 -1.86
N ALA A 93 16.61 6.74 -2.80
CA ALA A 93 17.50 7.38 -3.76
C ALA A 93 18.61 8.23 -3.11
N LYS A 94 18.33 8.89 -1.97
CA LYS A 94 19.35 9.61 -1.20
C LYS A 94 20.30 8.65 -0.49
N LEU A 95 19.76 7.63 0.17
CA LEU A 95 20.55 6.66 0.93
C LEU A 95 21.46 5.81 0.03
N ASP A 96 20.94 5.34 -1.11
CA ASP A 96 21.68 4.57 -2.12
C ASP A 96 22.81 5.40 -2.74
N ALA A 97 22.61 6.72 -2.85
CA ALA A 97 23.65 7.67 -3.26
C ALA A 97 24.61 8.07 -2.13
N ASN A 98 24.46 7.49 -0.93
CA ASN A 98 25.20 7.87 0.28
C ASN A 98 25.10 9.38 0.62
N VAL A 99 23.92 9.96 0.38
CA VAL A 99 23.61 11.38 0.65
C VAL A 99 22.66 11.47 1.84
N LYS A 100 22.97 12.33 2.80
CA LYS A 100 22.08 12.61 3.93
C LYS A 100 20.84 13.38 3.46
N VAL A 101 19.69 13.00 4.01
CA VAL A 101 18.44 13.76 3.85
C VAL A 101 18.57 15.09 4.60
N SER A 102 18.32 16.20 3.91
CA SER A 102 18.36 17.56 4.48
C SER A 102 16.95 18.09 4.79
N LEU A 103 16.88 19.20 5.54
CA LEU A 103 15.61 19.91 5.74
C LEU A 103 15.03 20.46 4.42
N THR A 104 15.89 20.83 3.47
CA THR A 104 15.46 21.27 2.14
C THR A 104 14.79 20.14 1.38
N ASP A 105 15.37 18.93 1.42
CA ASP A 105 14.77 17.74 0.82
C ASP A 105 13.38 17.48 1.44
N MET A 106 13.28 17.51 2.77
CA MET A 106 12.00 17.29 3.47
C MET A 106 10.92 18.30 3.08
N ARG A 107 11.28 19.59 2.94
CA ARG A 107 10.34 20.63 2.48
C ARG A 107 9.87 20.37 1.04
N GLN A 108 10.80 20.02 0.15
CA GLN A 108 10.46 19.70 -1.24
C GLN A 108 9.58 18.46 -1.34
N TRP A 109 9.88 17.41 -0.58
CA TRP A 109 9.12 16.16 -0.59
C TRP A 109 7.73 16.33 0.02
N GLN A 110 7.58 17.15 1.05
CA GLN A 110 6.29 17.45 1.65
C GLN A 110 5.37 18.23 0.69
N ALA A 111 5.94 19.01 -0.25
CA ALA A 111 5.22 19.69 -1.31
C ALA A 111 4.98 18.83 -2.56
N ASN A 112 5.48 17.59 -2.60
CA ASN A 112 5.36 16.73 -3.77
C ASN A 112 3.90 16.29 -3.98
N ASN A 113 3.38 16.52 -5.19
CA ASN A 113 2.04 16.14 -5.62
C ASN A 113 2.06 15.19 -6.83
N GLN A 114 3.19 14.54 -7.12
CA GLN A 114 3.37 13.69 -8.29
C GLN A 114 2.73 12.31 -8.07
N PRO A 115 1.67 11.95 -8.81
CA PRO A 115 0.97 10.68 -8.65
C PRO A 115 1.88 9.49 -9.03
N LEU A 116 2.17 8.61 -8.07
CA LEU A 116 3.01 7.44 -8.31
C LEU A 116 2.32 6.39 -9.20
N ASP A 117 1.02 6.20 -9.02
CA ASP A 117 0.20 5.35 -9.87
C ASP A 117 0.27 5.79 -11.34
N ALA A 118 0.21 7.09 -11.62
CA ALA A 118 0.40 7.60 -12.98
C ALA A 118 1.81 7.32 -13.52
N GLU A 119 2.86 7.48 -12.70
CA GLU A 119 4.24 7.14 -13.08
C GLU A 119 4.38 5.66 -13.47
N LEU A 120 3.72 4.76 -12.74
CA LEU A 120 3.77 3.32 -12.97
C LEU A 120 2.89 2.86 -14.14
N LEU A 121 1.70 3.44 -14.29
CA LEU A 121 0.71 3.00 -15.28
C LEU A 121 0.92 3.65 -16.65
N ARG A 122 1.39 4.90 -16.71
CA ARG A 122 1.55 5.64 -17.97
C ARG A 122 2.38 4.88 -19.01
N PRO A 123 3.56 4.31 -18.71
CA PRO A 123 4.33 3.59 -19.72
C PRO A 123 3.56 2.39 -20.28
N THR A 124 2.91 1.62 -19.42
CA THR A 124 2.13 0.43 -19.80
C THR A 124 0.90 0.81 -20.63
N LEU A 125 0.19 1.88 -20.26
CA LEU A 125 -0.97 2.37 -21.00
C LEU A 125 -0.57 2.86 -22.40
N LEU A 126 0.52 3.62 -22.52
CA LEU A 126 1.01 4.10 -23.81
C LEU A 126 1.47 2.94 -24.70
N ALA A 127 2.21 1.98 -24.14
CA ALA A 127 2.65 0.80 -24.87
C ALA A 127 1.48 -0.06 -25.34
N ALA A 128 0.47 -0.27 -24.49
CA ALA A 128 -0.74 -1.01 -24.86
C ALA A 128 -1.50 -0.32 -26.00
N PHE A 129 -1.62 1.00 -25.95
CA PHE A 129 -2.26 1.77 -27.02
C PHE A 129 -1.48 1.66 -28.34
N ASP A 130 -0.16 1.74 -28.31
CA ASP A 130 0.68 1.60 -29.50
C ASP A 130 0.62 0.18 -30.10
N ASN A 131 0.64 -0.85 -29.25
CA ASN A 131 0.48 -2.24 -29.66
C ASN A 131 -0.90 -2.53 -30.30
N ALA A 132 -1.95 -1.83 -29.86
CA ALA A 132 -3.28 -1.93 -30.46
C ALA A 132 -3.32 -1.43 -31.92
N GLY A 133 -2.31 -0.68 -32.38
CA GLY A 133 -2.16 -0.23 -33.76
C GLY A 133 -1.23 -1.11 -34.61
N ALA A 134 -0.64 -2.15 -34.02
CA ALA A 134 0.28 -3.03 -34.74
C ALA A 134 -0.46 -3.89 -35.78
N THR A 135 0.22 -4.23 -36.87
CA THR A 135 -0.31 -5.18 -37.85
C THR A 135 -0.59 -6.52 -37.18
N GLY A 136 -1.80 -7.06 -37.38
CA GLY A 136 -2.23 -8.31 -36.75
C GLY A 136 -2.71 -8.16 -35.29
N ALA A 137 -2.84 -6.94 -34.77
CA ALA A 137 -3.48 -6.71 -33.48
C ALA A 137 -4.91 -7.28 -33.46
N TRP A 138 -5.33 -7.77 -32.29
CA TRP A 138 -6.70 -8.27 -32.09
C TRP A 138 -7.72 -7.18 -32.45
N SER A 139 -8.74 -7.54 -33.25
CA SER A 139 -9.66 -6.57 -33.87
C SER A 139 -10.33 -5.62 -32.87
N GLN A 140 -10.64 -6.10 -31.68
CA GLN A 140 -11.28 -5.32 -30.62
C GLN A 140 -10.32 -4.27 -30.03
N LEU A 141 -9.02 -4.56 -29.95
CA LEU A 141 -8.01 -3.58 -29.52
C LEU A 141 -7.78 -2.53 -30.61
N ALA A 142 -7.73 -2.95 -31.88
CA ALA A 142 -7.64 -2.01 -33.00
C ALA A 142 -8.86 -1.07 -33.06
N ALA A 143 -10.06 -1.60 -32.79
CA ALA A 143 -11.27 -0.79 -32.68
C ALA A 143 -11.20 0.20 -31.51
N LEU A 144 -10.74 -0.22 -30.32
CA LEU A 144 -10.52 0.69 -29.18
C LEU A 144 -9.50 1.78 -29.51
N ARG A 145 -8.44 1.49 -30.24
CA ARG A 145 -7.47 2.51 -30.68
C ARG A 145 -8.09 3.52 -31.64
N ALA A 146 -8.99 3.06 -32.52
CA ALA A 146 -9.68 3.90 -33.49
C ALA A 146 -10.81 4.74 -32.88
N ASP A 147 -11.24 4.42 -31.65
CA ASP A 147 -12.21 5.22 -30.91
C ASP A 147 -11.65 6.63 -30.60
N PRO A 148 -12.31 7.71 -31.05
CA PRO A 148 -11.82 9.07 -30.86
C PRO A 148 -11.63 9.46 -29.39
N ALA A 149 -12.52 9.01 -28.49
CA ALA A 149 -12.44 9.33 -27.07
C ALA A 149 -11.25 8.63 -26.40
N VAL A 150 -10.96 7.40 -26.80
CA VAL A 150 -9.77 6.67 -26.32
C VAL A 150 -8.49 7.33 -26.86
N ALA A 151 -8.44 7.65 -28.16
CA ALA A 151 -7.29 8.32 -28.76
C ALA A 151 -7.02 9.69 -28.13
N GLU A 152 -8.06 10.47 -27.86
CA GLU A 152 -7.95 11.76 -27.16
C GLU A 152 -7.40 11.58 -25.73
N ALA A 153 -7.99 10.65 -24.95
CA ALA A 153 -7.56 10.40 -23.57
C ALA A 153 -6.10 9.96 -23.50
N VAL A 154 -5.67 9.05 -24.39
CA VAL A 154 -4.26 8.64 -24.48
C VAL A 154 -3.37 9.78 -24.96
N GLY A 155 -3.86 10.66 -25.83
CA GLY A 155 -3.19 11.89 -26.23
C GLY A 155 -2.82 12.78 -25.04
N ARG A 156 -3.80 13.02 -24.14
CA ARG A 156 -3.61 13.78 -22.89
C ARG A 156 -2.56 13.14 -21.97
N ILE A 157 -2.67 11.82 -21.76
CA ILE A 157 -1.68 11.04 -20.99
C ILE A 157 -0.28 11.14 -21.60
N ARG A 158 -0.17 11.12 -22.93
CA ARG A 158 1.11 11.24 -23.64
C ARG A 158 1.72 12.62 -23.43
N SER A 159 0.94 13.70 -23.54
CA SER A 159 1.40 15.08 -23.32
C SER A 159 1.65 15.43 -21.84
N GLY A 160 1.11 14.66 -20.90
CA GLY A 160 1.24 14.94 -19.47
C GLY A 160 0.38 16.11 -19.00
N ILE A 161 -0.71 16.41 -19.72
CA ILE A 161 -1.69 17.48 -19.46
C ILE A 161 -3.06 16.84 -19.40
#